data_AF-A0A4Y2WPA8-F1
#
_entry.id   AF-A0A4Y2WPA8-F1
#
_cell.length_a   1.000
_cell.length_b   1.000
_cell.length_c   1.000
_cell.angle_alpha   90.00
_cell.angle_beta   90.00
_cell.angle_gamma   90.00
#
_symmetry.space_group_name_H-M   'P 1'
#
loop_
_entity.id
_entity.type
_entity.pdbx_description
1 polymer ?
#
loop_
_entity_poly.entity_id
_entity_poly.type
_entity_poly.pdbx_seq_one_letter_code
_entity_poly.pdbx_strand_id
1 'polypeptide(L)'
;MPYNFSTLWATEMNGYVIPKGSIIMANLWAVLHNPEYWGPDAEIFRPERFLTDDGKSVVKSEYFIPFSIGKRSCPGEAFARFEVFLYLVCVLQKFQVCLPEGANPDFEGVVGISLAPKQFEICIKKDIDIKA
;
A
#
# COMPACT_ATOMS: atom_id res chain seq x y z
N MET A 1 25.61 15.04 -9.47
CA MET A 1 24.36 15.67 -9.00
C MET A 1 24.00 15.03 -7.66
N PRO A 2 23.96 15.74 -6.52
CA PRO A 2 23.64 15.09 -5.26
C PRO A 2 22.12 15.01 -5.12
N TYR A 3 21.58 13.81 -5.35
CA TYR A 3 20.19 13.46 -5.06
C TYR A 3 20.00 13.47 -3.54
N ASN A 4 19.40 14.54 -3.02
CA ASN A 4 19.45 14.88 -1.60
C ASN A 4 18.33 14.20 -0.81
N PHE A 5 18.51 12.92 -0.45
CA PHE A 5 17.72 12.20 0.56
C PHE A 5 18.37 12.29 1.95
N SER A 6 18.90 13.46 2.29
CA SER A 6 19.60 13.66 3.56
C SER A 6 19.12 14.91 4.29
N THR A 7 19.38 14.98 5.59
CA THR A 7 19.10 16.16 6.41
C THR A 7 19.87 17.38 5.92
N LEU A 8 19.15 18.50 5.72
CA LEU A 8 19.75 19.74 5.18
C LEU A 8 20.56 20.53 6.22
N TRP A 9 20.26 20.31 7.50
CA TRP A 9 20.93 20.89 8.66
C TRP A 9 20.88 19.90 9.83
N ALA A 10 21.68 20.13 10.85
CA ALA A 10 21.61 19.35 12.08
C ALA A 10 20.26 19.63 12.77
N THR A 11 19.59 18.59 13.22
CA THR A 11 18.26 18.67 13.84
C THR A 11 18.17 17.71 15.01
N GLU A 12 17.13 17.85 15.83
CA GLU A 12 16.81 16.90 16.89
C GLU A 12 15.49 16.19 16.58
N MET A 13 15.40 14.91 16.92
CA MET A 13 14.16 14.13 16.85
C MET A 13 14.08 13.20 18.05
N ASN A 14 13.03 13.31 18.87
CA ASN A 14 12.82 12.50 20.08
C ASN A 14 14.05 12.45 21.01
N GLY A 15 14.75 13.57 21.21
CA GLY A 15 15.96 13.64 22.04
C GLY A 15 17.26 13.19 21.35
N TYR A 16 17.19 12.72 20.10
CA TYR A 16 18.36 12.32 19.32
C TYR A 16 18.81 13.43 18.39
N VAL A 17 20.08 13.82 18.48
CA VAL A 17 20.70 14.75 17.53
C VAL A 17 21.04 14.02 16.24
N ILE A 18 20.46 14.49 15.13
CA ILE A 18 20.70 14.01 13.78
C ILE A 18 21.60 15.04 13.07
N PRO A 19 22.86 14.69 12.76
CA PRO A 19 23.77 15.58 12.04
C PRO A 19 23.23 16.00 10.67
N LYS A 20 23.77 17.09 10.13
CA LYS A 20 23.55 17.49 8.72
C LYS A 20 24.13 16.43 7.79
N GLY A 21 23.42 16.09 6.71
CA GLY A 21 23.87 15.12 5.71
C GLY A 21 23.54 13.67 6.05
N SER A 22 22.84 13.41 7.15
CA SER A 22 22.37 12.07 7.52
C SER A 22 21.26 11.60 6.57
N ILE A 23 21.37 10.38 6.06
CA ILE A 23 20.32 9.72 5.28
C ILE A 23 19.28 9.16 6.25
N ILE A 24 18.01 9.49 6.04
CA ILE A 24 16.89 9.02 6.85
C ILE A 24 15.96 8.19 5.97
N MET A 25 15.76 6.93 6.35
CA MET A 25 14.82 6.02 5.68
C MET A 25 13.53 5.94 6.50
N ALA A 26 12.43 6.39 5.92
CA ALA A 26 11.11 6.24 6.53
C ALA A 26 10.62 4.79 6.35
N ASN A 27 10.39 4.08 7.45
CA ASN A 27 9.83 2.73 7.42
C ASN A 27 8.30 2.79 7.34
N LEU A 28 7.78 2.92 6.12
CA LEU A 28 6.33 2.96 5.89
C LEU A 28 5.65 1.63 6.25
N TRP A 29 6.33 0.50 6.05
CA TRP A 29 5.80 -0.83 6.39
C TRP A 29 5.46 -0.91 7.89
N ALA A 30 6.36 -0.44 8.76
CA ALA A 30 6.12 -0.43 10.20
C ALA A 30 4.93 0.45 10.60
N VAL A 31 4.71 1.60 9.94
CA VAL A 31 3.54 2.44 10.19
C VAL A 31 2.25 1.75 9.75
N LEU A 32 2.26 1.09 8.58
CA LEU A 32 1.10 0.44 7.98
C LEU A 32 0.72 -0.90 8.65
N HIS A 33 1.61 -1.46 9.50
CA HIS A 33 1.38 -2.70 10.25
C HIS A 33 1.44 -2.51 11.78
N ASN A 34 1.54 -1.28 12.28
CA ASN A 34 1.60 -1.04 13.73
C ASN A 34 0.27 -1.41 14.43
N PRO A 35 0.26 -2.37 15.38
CA PRO A 35 -0.94 -2.74 16.10
C PRO A 35 -1.56 -1.62 16.94
N GLU A 36 -0.79 -0.60 17.33
CA GLU A 36 -1.31 0.58 18.05
C GLU A 36 -2.25 1.42 17.16
N TYR A 37 -2.00 1.46 15.85
CA TYR A 37 -2.80 2.23 14.89
C TYR A 37 -3.86 1.39 14.19
N TRP A 38 -3.53 0.12 13.94
CA TRP A 38 -4.34 -0.76 13.12
C TRP A 38 -5.05 -1.85 13.91
N GLY A 39 -4.78 -1.99 15.21
CA GLY A 39 -5.36 -3.02 16.07
C GLY A 39 -4.55 -4.33 16.09
N PRO A 40 -4.94 -5.31 16.93
CA PRO A 40 -4.20 -6.57 17.10
C PRO A 40 -4.15 -7.43 15.83
N ASP A 41 -5.01 -7.15 14.85
CA ASP A 41 -5.09 -7.84 13.57
C ASP A 41 -4.45 -7.03 12.42
N ALA A 42 -3.46 -6.18 12.73
CA ALA A 42 -2.77 -5.34 11.74
C ALA A 42 -2.16 -6.11 10.56
N GLU A 43 -1.74 -7.36 10.79
CA GLU A 43 -1.19 -8.27 9.77
C GLU A 43 -2.27 -8.95 8.91
N ILE A 44 -3.56 -8.74 9.22
CA ILE A 44 -4.67 -9.39 8.53
C ILE A 44 -5.24 -8.46 7.45
N PHE A 45 -5.31 -8.98 6.23
CA PHE A 45 -5.98 -8.31 5.12
C PHE A 45 -7.50 -8.24 5.38
N ARG A 46 -7.97 -7.07 5.83
CA ARG A 46 -9.36 -6.79 6.20
C ARG A 46 -9.84 -5.47 5.58
N PRO A 47 -10.39 -5.48 4.35
CA PRO A 47 -10.87 -4.27 3.68
C PRO A 47 -11.90 -3.47 4.50
N GLU A 48 -12.71 -4.16 5.31
CA GLU A 48 -13.76 -3.59 6.15
C GLU A 48 -13.20 -2.61 7.20
N ARG A 49 -11.90 -2.68 7.51
CA ARG A 49 -11.21 -1.71 8.39
C ARG A 49 -11.32 -0.27 7.89
N PHE A 50 -11.52 -0.09 6.58
CA PHE A 50 -11.66 1.22 5.96
C PHE A 50 -13.12 1.63 5.76
N LEU A 51 -14.07 0.96 6.41
CA LEU A 51 -15.50 1.29 6.34
C LEU A 51 -16.01 1.79 7.69
N THR A 52 -17.06 2.61 7.66
CA THR A 52 -17.84 2.91 8.86
C THR A 52 -18.59 1.66 9.35
N ASP A 53 -19.00 1.64 10.61
CA ASP A 53 -19.71 0.49 11.21
C ASP A 53 -20.98 0.10 10.44
N ASP A 54 -21.63 1.06 9.78
CA ASP A 54 -22.80 0.83 8.92
C ASP A 54 -22.47 0.43 7.48
N GLY A 55 -21.19 0.38 7.12
CA GLY A 55 -20.68 0.01 5.80
C GLY A 55 -20.94 1.04 4.69
N LYS A 56 -21.51 2.21 4.99
CA LYS A 56 -21.98 3.17 3.96
C LYS A 56 -20.92 4.14 3.49
N SER A 57 -19.83 4.31 4.23
CA SER A 57 -18.79 5.28 3.90
C SER A 57 -17.40 4.79 4.23
N VAL A 58 -16.41 5.40 3.58
CA VAL A 58 -15.00 5.06 3.77
C VAL A 58 -14.41 5.88 4.90
N VAL A 59 -13.77 5.21 5.85
CA VAL A 59 -12.98 5.81 6.92
C VAL A 59 -11.56 6.04 6.42
N LYS A 60 -11.08 7.28 6.54
CA LYS A 60 -9.70 7.64 6.21
C LYS A 60 -8.87 7.68 7.49
N SER A 61 -7.93 6.74 7.61
CA SER A 61 -6.92 6.76 8.68
C SER A 61 -5.80 7.74 8.31
N GLU A 62 -5.39 8.57 9.26
CA GLU A 62 -4.21 9.45 9.13
C GLU A 62 -2.89 8.65 9.06
N TYR A 63 -2.90 7.40 9.54
CA TYR A 63 -1.77 6.48 9.49
C TYR A 63 -1.67 5.73 8.15
N PHE A 64 -2.66 5.87 7.25
CA PHE A 64 -2.62 5.28 5.91
C PHE A 64 -1.80 6.14 4.95
N ILE A 65 -0.48 5.93 4.94
CA ILE A 65 0.49 6.75 4.20
C ILE A 65 1.29 6.01 3.11
N PRO A 66 0.66 5.23 2.21
CA PRO A 66 1.39 4.47 1.19
C PRO A 66 2.12 5.35 0.16
N PHE A 67 1.75 6.62 0.07
CA PHE A 67 2.37 7.63 -0.81
C PHE A 67 3.32 8.58 -0.07
N SER A 68 3.76 8.20 1.14
CA SER A 68 4.54 9.05 2.06
C SER A 68 3.78 10.33 2.46
N ILE A 69 4.44 11.23 3.19
CA ILE A 69 3.88 12.51 3.66
C ILE A 69 4.91 13.65 3.56
N GLY A 70 4.44 14.89 3.76
CA GLY A 70 5.30 16.07 3.80
C GLY A 70 5.78 16.53 2.42
N LYS A 71 6.90 17.29 2.38
CA LYS A 71 7.41 17.95 1.16
C LYS A 71 7.82 17.01 0.02
N ARG A 72 7.91 15.70 0.31
CA ARG A 72 8.34 14.65 -0.63
C ARG A 72 7.27 13.56 -0.77
N SER A 73 6.01 13.84 -0.42
CA SER A 73 4.91 12.94 -0.75
C SER A 73 4.85 12.68 -2.26
N CYS A 74 4.31 11.53 -2.65
CA CYS A 74 4.30 11.11 -4.05
C CYS A 74 3.49 12.11 -4.90
N PRO A 75 4.10 12.77 -5.89
CA PRO A 75 3.36 13.69 -6.76
C PRO A 75 2.34 12.95 -7.65
N GLY A 76 2.49 11.64 -7.82
CA GLY A 76 1.60 10.79 -8.61
C GLY A 76 0.45 10.15 -7.83
N GLU A 77 0.24 10.47 -6.55
CA GLU A 77 -0.78 9.81 -5.72
C GLU A 77 -2.18 9.83 -6.35
N ALA A 78 -2.63 10.99 -6.80
CA ALA A 78 -3.97 11.13 -7.39
C ALA A 78 -4.14 10.27 -8.66
N PHE A 79 -3.09 10.22 -9.49
CA PHE A 79 -3.07 9.44 -10.71
C PHE A 79 -3.06 7.93 -10.43
N ALA A 80 -2.19 7.48 -9.53
CA ALA A 80 -2.10 6.07 -9.13
C ALA A 80 -3.41 5.56 -8.53
N ARG A 81 -4.08 6.36 -7.69
CA ARG A 81 -5.39 6.01 -7.11
C ARG A 81 -6.45 5.83 -8.20
N PHE A 82 -6.46 6.69 -9.21
CA PHE A 82 -7.39 6.59 -10.34
C PHE A 82 -7.13 5.33 -11.16
N GLU A 83 -5.88 5.07 -11.53
CA GLU A 83 -5.51 3.89 -12.31
C GLU A 83 -5.85 2.59 -11.57
N VAL A 84 -5.43 2.45 -10.31
CA VAL A 84 -5.70 1.24 -9.51
C VAL A 84 -7.19 0.99 -9.39
N PHE A 85 -7.99 2.03 -9.11
CA PHE A 85 -9.44 1.90 -9.02
C PHE A 85 -10.05 1.43 -10.33
N LEU A 86 -9.71 2.09 -11.45
CA LEU A 86 -10.28 1.74 -12.75
C LEU A 86 -9.86 0.36 -13.22
N TYR A 87 -8.57 0.00 -13.10
CA TYR A 87 -8.12 -1.33 -13.50
C TYR A 87 -8.79 -2.42 -12.68
N LEU A 88 -8.87 -2.25 -11.37
CA LEU A 88 -9.52 -3.22 -10.49
C LEU A 88 -11.00 -3.40 -10.86
N VAL A 89 -11.75 -2.29 -10.97
CA VAL A 89 -13.18 -2.34 -11.29
C VAL A 89 -13.42 -2.91 -12.69
N CYS A 90 -12.69 -2.46 -13.71
CA CYS A 90 -12.87 -2.95 -15.08
C CYS A 90 -12.53 -4.44 -15.24
N VAL A 91 -11.55 -4.95 -14.50
CA VAL A 91 -11.22 -6.38 -14.49
C VAL A 91 -12.33 -7.15 -13.78
N LEU A 92 -12.68 -6.78 -12.56
CA LEU A 92 -13.66 -7.51 -11.74
C LEU A 92 -15.10 -7.43 -12.27
N GLN A 93 -15.45 -6.39 -13.04
CA GLN A 93 -16.75 -6.27 -13.70
C GLN A 93 -16.94 -7.20 -14.91
N LYS A 94 -15.86 -7.75 -15.48
CA LYS A 94 -15.90 -8.54 -16.72
C LYS A 94 -15.34 -9.93 -16.56
N PHE A 95 -14.52 -10.13 -15.54
CA PHE A 95 -13.75 -11.34 -15.37
C PHE A 95 -13.75 -11.77 -13.91
N GLN A 96 -13.85 -13.08 -13.73
CA GLN A 96 -13.52 -13.74 -12.50
C GLN A 96 -12.02 -14.07 -12.50
N VAL A 97 -11.30 -13.57 -11.50
CA VAL A 97 -9.88 -13.87 -11.28
C VAL A 97 -9.78 -15.04 -10.31
N CYS A 98 -9.13 -16.12 -10.73
CA CYS A 98 -8.97 -17.34 -9.94
C CYS A 98 -7.51 -17.80 -9.94
N LEU A 99 -7.15 -18.63 -8.98
CA LEU A 99 -5.93 -19.42 -9.04
C LEU A 99 -6.16 -20.66 -9.92
N PRO A 100 -5.11 -21.18 -10.58
CA PRO A 100 -5.15 -22.51 -11.19
C PRO A 100 -5.53 -23.58 -10.17
N GLU A 101 -6.14 -24.67 -10.62
CA GLU A 101 -6.54 -25.76 -9.74
C GLU A 101 -5.33 -26.37 -9.02
N GLY A 102 -5.42 -26.50 -7.70
CA GLY A 102 -4.32 -26.99 -6.85
C GLY A 102 -3.17 -26.00 -6.62
N ALA A 103 -3.24 -24.77 -7.14
CA ALA A 103 -2.22 -23.76 -6.90
C ALA A 103 -2.27 -23.25 -5.45
N ASN A 104 -1.09 -23.11 -4.83
CA ASN A 104 -0.90 -22.48 -3.53
C ASN A 104 0.16 -21.37 -3.68
N PRO A 105 -0.25 -20.13 -4.01
CA PRO A 105 0.69 -19.04 -4.25
C PRO A 105 1.42 -18.68 -2.95
N ASP A 106 2.69 -18.33 -3.11
CA ASP A 106 3.51 -17.76 -2.04
C ASP A 106 3.27 -16.26 -1.96
N PHE A 107 2.77 -15.79 -0.80
CA PHE A 107 2.46 -14.39 -0.56
C PHE A 107 3.65 -13.60 0.01
N GLU A 108 4.81 -14.23 0.20
CA GLU A 108 6.05 -13.53 0.55
C GLU A 108 6.51 -12.63 -0.60
N GLY A 109 6.78 -11.36 -0.27
CA GLY A 109 7.22 -10.38 -1.25
C GLY A 109 8.72 -10.44 -1.54
N VAL A 110 9.08 -10.16 -2.79
CA VAL A 110 10.46 -9.91 -3.22
C VAL A 110 10.78 -8.45 -2.89
N VAL A 111 11.71 -8.24 -1.95
CA VAL A 111 12.12 -6.92 -1.49
C VAL A 111 13.01 -6.24 -2.55
N GLY A 112 12.59 -5.06 -3.00
CA GLY A 112 13.37 -4.15 -3.84
C GLY A 112 13.09 -2.69 -3.46
N ILE A 113 13.09 -1.79 -4.45
CA ILE A 113 12.61 -0.41 -4.24
C ILE A 113 11.12 -0.40 -3.85
N SER A 114 10.35 -1.34 -4.41
CA SER A 114 8.99 -1.70 -3.99
C SER A 114 8.96 -3.15 -3.52
N LEU A 115 7.87 -3.52 -2.84
CA LEU A 115 7.57 -4.92 -2.56
C LEU A 115 6.75 -5.49 -3.72
N ALA A 116 7.28 -6.50 -4.40
CA ALA A 116 6.60 -7.16 -5.52
C ALA A 116 6.30 -8.62 -5.17
N PRO A 117 5.20 -9.20 -5.68
CA PRO A 117 4.96 -10.63 -5.52
C PRO A 117 6.02 -11.44 -6.30
N LYS A 118 6.26 -12.68 -5.86
CA LYS A 118 6.96 -13.68 -6.69
C LYS A 118 6.13 -13.97 -7.95
N GLN A 119 6.74 -14.50 -9.00
CA GLN A 119 6.00 -14.88 -10.20
C GLN A 119 5.01 -16.01 -9.88
N PHE A 120 3.73 -15.80 -10.19
CA PHE A 120 2.67 -16.80 -10.07
C PHE A 120 1.68 -16.70 -11.23
N GLU A 121 0.94 -17.77 -11.47
CA GLU A 121 -0.07 -17.82 -12.52
C GLU A 121 -1.47 -17.56 -11.97
N ILE A 122 -2.30 -16.92 -12.78
CA ILE A 122 -3.72 -16.70 -12.51
C ILE A 122 -4.56 -17.13 -13.71
N CYS A 123 -5.78 -17.57 -13.45
CA CYS A 123 -6.79 -17.83 -14.47
C CYS A 123 -7.77 -16.65 -14.52
N ILE A 124 -7.99 -16.11 -15.71
CA ILE A 124 -8.99 -15.07 -15.96
C ILE A 124 -10.14 -15.70 -16.74
N LYS A 125 -11.30 -15.85 -16.10
CA LYS A 125 -12.51 -16.41 -16.71
C LYS A 125 -13.47 -15.27 -17.04
N LYS A 126 -14.04 -15.26 -18.24
CA LYS A 126 -15.07 -14.27 -18.58
C LYS A 126 -16.34 -14.57 -17.78
N ASP A 127 -16.82 -13.59 -17.04
CA ASP A 127 -18.10 -13.70 -16.34
C ASP A 127 -19.22 -13.36 -17.34
N ILE A 128 -20.06 -14.34 -17.68
CA ILE A 128 -21.12 -14.20 -18.70
C ILE A 128 -22.41 -13.65 -18.05
N ASP A 129 -22.51 -13.63 -16.72
CA ASP A 129 -23.76 -13.39 -16.00
C ASP A 129 -23.88 -11.98 -15.38
N ILE A 130 -22.88 -11.10 -15.54
CA ILE A 130 -23.02 -9.68 -15.21
C ILE A 130 -23.86 -9.02 -16.31
N LYS A 131 -25.18 -9.10 -16.17
CA LYS A 131 -26.13 -8.33 -16.98
C LYS A 131 -25.81 -6.84 -16.82
N ALA A 132 -25.35 -6.24 -17.92
CA ALA A 132 -25.30 -4.80 -18.08
C ALA A 132 -26.71 -4.19 -17.98
#